data_AF-A0A954YHS1-F1
#
_entry.id   AF-A0A954YHS1-F1
#
_cell.length_a   1.000
_cell.length_b   1.000
_cell.length_c   1.000
_cell.angle_alpha   90.00
_cell.angle_beta   90.00
_cell.angle_gamma   90.00
#
_symmetry.space_group_name_H-M   'P 1'
#
loop_
_entity.id
_entity.type
_entity.pdbx_description
1 polymer ?
#
loop_
_entity_poly.entity_id
_entity_poly.type
_entity_poly.pdbx_seq_one_letter_code
_entity_poly.pdbx_strand_id
1 'polypeptide(L)'
;MKCIWRAKERSEARVPFRWAWSLLAVGVFAFSVQAQSPQPVASSADPSESGEANDRLAVPSKAQRAEAHEVILKLFASHFSKRDAAGKAELARLLLAQAKETNDDNAAQYELFVMSFESAVEAPDMSLAVESVEALARRFDVPLQRLKQHLLEQVVLKIRDREQAVQVVAFAQTLAEAAMQEDRYEDANDALDSALILARRARDATLVQRLAAHKRTIEKIRKQFDDTRDAFEKLESQPRDALANQEAGEFLCFAKGDFQSGLTYLALGADANLRSAAADELRNPDDATHQIQLADTWWDLADGRASWEADQIRAHAAQWYRAALPELQGLTETRVRARLAKVQPSAAESASDAGPGGAAEIEQRTQQQAMAHTWTLKMRTKTYTGVQFGKDGAYYLGKQPRSHFRWKVRENMVYLEPQIDQPLALFQFLFQPDGSVLVRQTKEGAIIDEGIAVPEP
;
A
#
# COMPACT_ATOMS: atom_id res chain seq x y z
N MET A 1 -46.63 4.41 1.17
CA MET A 1 -46.98 3.28 2.06
C MET A 1 -45.75 2.39 2.14
N LYS A 2 -45.03 2.15 3.23
CA LYS A 2 -44.97 2.62 4.63
C LYS A 2 -43.48 2.42 4.99
N CYS A 3 -42.71 3.49 5.21
CA CYS A 3 -41.40 3.43 5.86
C CYS A 3 -41.58 3.91 7.30
N ILE A 4 -41.23 3.07 8.27
CA ILE A 4 -41.11 3.42 9.67
C ILE A 4 -39.65 3.18 10.02
N TRP A 5 -38.91 4.25 10.33
CA TRP A 5 -37.83 4.18 11.30
C TRP A 5 -37.89 5.43 12.17
N ARG A 6 -38.24 5.21 13.43
CA ARG A 6 -38.25 6.20 14.52
C ARG A 6 -36.84 6.34 15.06
N ALA A 7 -36.53 7.58 15.42
CA ALA A 7 -35.33 8.00 16.09
C ALA A 7 -35.28 7.62 17.59
N LYS A 8 -34.03 7.57 18.08
CA LYS A 8 -33.53 8.09 19.37
C LYS A 8 -33.84 7.29 20.65
N GLU A 9 -32.77 6.88 21.34
CA GLU A 9 -32.67 7.05 22.79
C GLU A 9 -31.20 7.04 23.26
N ARG A 10 -30.85 8.07 24.06
CA ARG A 10 -29.68 8.15 24.93
C ARG A 10 -30.14 7.75 26.34
N SER A 11 -29.35 6.97 27.08
CA SER A 11 -29.17 7.17 28.54
C SER A 11 -28.03 6.30 29.10
N GLU A 12 -27.01 7.00 29.61
CA GLU A 12 -26.22 6.79 30.85
C GLU A 12 -26.13 5.39 31.52
N ALA A 13 -24.88 4.94 31.78
CA ALA A 13 -24.39 4.61 33.13
C ALA A 13 -22.86 4.28 33.14
N ARG A 14 -22.09 4.99 33.97
CA ARG A 14 -20.79 4.53 34.56
C ARG A 14 -21.12 3.40 35.58
N VAL A 15 -20.28 2.45 36.00
CA VAL A 15 -18.97 2.49 36.71
C VAL A 15 -18.41 1.01 36.86
N PRO A 16 -17.34 0.65 37.62
CA PRO A 16 -16.07 0.05 37.12
C PRO A 16 -15.75 -1.40 37.62
N PHE A 17 -14.48 -1.84 37.50
CA PHE A 17 -13.68 -2.69 38.45
C PHE A 17 -13.14 -4.09 38.00
N ARG A 18 -11.79 -4.15 37.91
CA ARG A 18 -10.77 -5.15 38.36
C ARG A 18 -10.79 -6.66 37.98
N TRP A 19 -9.65 -7.08 37.38
CA TRP A 19 -8.74 -8.23 37.66
C TRP A 19 -9.30 -9.50 38.34
N ALA A 20 -9.18 -10.68 37.68
CA ALA A 20 -8.52 -11.89 38.23
C ALA A 20 -8.65 -13.19 37.37
N TRP A 21 -7.49 -13.80 37.02
CA TRP A 21 -7.17 -15.27 36.92
C TRP A 21 -7.90 -16.11 35.83
N SER A 22 -7.37 -17.11 35.13
CA SER A 22 -6.14 -17.92 35.20
C SER A 22 -5.94 -18.76 33.91
N LEU A 23 -4.71 -19.27 33.74
CA LEU A 23 -4.20 -20.16 32.70
C LEU A 23 -4.96 -21.51 32.52
N LEU A 24 -5.24 -21.86 31.25
CA LEU A 24 -5.26 -23.20 30.59
C LEU A 24 -5.87 -22.99 29.18
N ALA A 25 -5.06 -22.82 28.13
CA ALA A 25 -4.58 -23.87 27.21
C ALA A 25 -5.54 -24.19 26.02
N VAL A 26 -4.95 -24.05 24.82
CA VAL A 26 -5.29 -24.63 23.50
C VAL A 26 -6.41 -23.94 22.70
N GLY A 27 -6.06 -23.60 21.46
CA GLY A 27 -6.84 -22.77 20.55
C GLY A 27 -8.07 -23.47 19.98
N VAL A 28 -9.09 -22.65 19.74
CA VAL A 28 -10.00 -22.71 18.59
C VAL A 28 -10.49 -21.27 18.43
N PHE A 29 -10.05 -20.55 17.39
CA PHE A 29 -10.73 -19.30 17.01
C PHE A 29 -12.08 -19.66 16.41
N ALA A 30 -13.10 -19.70 17.28
CA ALA A 30 -14.48 -19.71 16.87
C ALA A 30 -14.87 -18.30 16.43
N PHE A 31 -14.73 -18.01 15.13
CA PHE A 31 -15.46 -16.92 14.50
C PHE A 31 -16.95 -17.31 14.51
N SER A 32 -17.68 -16.92 15.56
CA SER A 32 -19.14 -17.04 15.60
C SER A 32 -19.73 -15.88 14.80
N VAL A 33 -20.01 -16.13 13.52
CA VAL A 33 -21.09 -15.41 12.84
C VAL A 33 -22.39 -15.93 13.46
N GLN A 34 -23.09 -15.10 14.21
CA GLN A 34 -24.41 -15.41 14.73
C GLN A 34 -25.39 -15.48 13.55
N ALA A 35 -25.54 -16.67 12.96
CA ALA A 35 -26.55 -16.93 11.95
C ALA A 35 -27.94 -16.94 12.62
N GLN A 36 -28.73 -15.89 12.41
CA GLN A 36 -30.18 -15.98 12.61
C GLN A 36 -30.77 -16.89 11.52
N SER A 37 -31.63 -17.83 11.94
CA SER A 37 -32.31 -18.76 11.04
C SER A 37 -33.25 -18.03 10.05
N PRO A 38 -33.44 -18.57 8.83
CA PRO A 38 -33.90 -17.81 7.68
C PRO A 38 -35.44 -17.67 7.65
N GLN A 39 -35.92 -16.47 7.33
CA GLN A 39 -37.25 -16.27 6.76
C GLN A 39 -37.11 -16.26 5.22
N PRO A 40 -38.04 -16.90 4.48
CA PRO A 40 -37.89 -17.09 3.05
C PRO A 40 -38.29 -15.80 2.33
N VAL A 41 -37.31 -15.09 1.77
CA VAL A 41 -37.57 -14.05 0.79
C VAL A 41 -36.73 -14.34 -0.44
N ALA A 42 -37.43 -14.35 -1.57
CA ALA A 42 -36.93 -14.80 -2.84
C ALA A 42 -35.61 -14.14 -3.24
N SER A 43 -34.75 -14.98 -3.81
CA SER A 43 -33.57 -14.60 -4.55
C SER A 43 -33.87 -13.48 -5.56
N SER A 44 -33.24 -12.34 -5.35
CA SER A 44 -32.84 -11.43 -6.42
C SER A 44 -31.46 -10.92 -6.04
N ALA A 45 -30.45 -11.69 -6.45
CA ALA A 45 -29.09 -11.20 -6.48
C ALA A 45 -29.01 -10.11 -7.54
N ASP A 46 -28.57 -8.91 -7.16
CA ASP A 46 -27.95 -7.98 -8.10
C ASP A 46 -26.45 -7.89 -7.78
N PRO A 47 -25.57 -8.04 -8.79
CA PRO A 47 -24.12 -8.05 -8.64
C PRO A 47 -23.55 -6.66 -8.94
N SER A 48 -22.86 -6.04 -7.99
CA SER A 48 -21.88 -5.00 -8.29
C SER A 48 -20.67 -5.08 -7.36
N GLU A 49 -19.98 -6.21 -7.43
CA GLU A 49 -18.53 -6.19 -7.26
C GLU A 49 -17.95 -6.25 -8.67
N SER A 50 -17.04 -5.34 -8.96
CA SER A 50 -16.28 -5.27 -10.21
C SER A 50 -15.55 -6.58 -10.49
N GLY A 51 -16.20 -7.49 -11.20
CA GLY A 51 -15.75 -8.01 -12.50
C GLY A 51 -14.34 -8.58 -12.68
N GLU A 52 -13.62 -8.99 -11.65
CA GLU A 52 -12.63 -10.06 -11.80
C GLU A 52 -13.30 -11.38 -11.42
N ALA A 53 -13.33 -12.34 -12.34
CA ALA A 53 -13.73 -13.71 -12.00
C ALA A 53 -12.81 -14.19 -10.87
N ASN A 54 -13.35 -14.34 -9.67
CA ASN A 54 -12.57 -14.69 -8.49
C ASN A 54 -12.17 -16.16 -8.59
N ASP A 55 -11.04 -16.44 -9.25
CA ASP A 55 -10.44 -17.78 -9.38
C ASP A 55 -9.96 -18.37 -8.03
N ARG A 56 -10.16 -17.63 -6.92
CA ARG A 56 -9.80 -18.07 -5.57
C ARG A 56 -10.78 -19.11 -5.05
N LEU A 57 -10.27 -20.03 -4.23
CA LEU A 57 -11.07 -21.09 -3.63
C LEU A 57 -11.97 -20.57 -2.52
N ALA A 58 -13.16 -21.15 -2.38
CA ALA A 58 -13.96 -20.95 -1.19
C ALA A 58 -13.22 -21.40 0.09
N VAL A 59 -13.48 -20.71 1.19
CA VAL A 59 -12.94 -21.08 2.50
C VAL A 59 -13.46 -22.48 2.90
N PRO A 60 -12.59 -23.43 3.27
CA PRO A 60 -13.00 -24.74 3.73
C PRO A 60 -13.92 -24.67 4.96
N SER A 61 -14.82 -25.64 5.09
CA SER A 61 -15.76 -25.67 6.21
C SER A 61 -15.05 -25.74 7.57
N LYS A 62 -15.72 -25.27 8.63
CA LYS A 62 -15.17 -25.32 9.99
C LYS A 62 -14.74 -26.75 10.40
N ALA A 63 -15.50 -27.77 10.00
CA ALA A 63 -15.17 -29.16 10.30
C ALA A 63 -13.90 -29.63 9.57
N GLN A 64 -13.77 -29.33 8.27
CA GLN A 64 -12.59 -29.65 7.48
C GLN A 64 -11.33 -28.95 8.03
N ARG A 65 -11.45 -27.67 8.41
CA ARG A 65 -10.33 -26.94 9.02
C ARG A 65 -9.92 -27.54 10.37
N ALA A 66 -10.88 -27.92 11.22
CA ALA A 66 -10.57 -28.54 12.50
C ALA A 66 -9.88 -29.90 12.35
N GLU A 67 -10.30 -30.72 11.38
CA GLU A 67 -9.64 -31.99 11.06
C GLU A 67 -8.21 -31.77 10.55
N ALA A 68 -8.02 -30.84 9.60
CA ALA A 68 -6.70 -30.45 9.12
C ALA A 68 -5.80 -29.94 10.24
N HIS A 69 -6.33 -29.10 11.14
CA HIS A 69 -5.62 -28.55 12.28
C HIS A 69 -5.05 -29.65 13.18
N GLU A 70 -5.85 -30.64 13.55
CA GLU A 70 -5.42 -31.78 14.36
C GLU A 70 -4.32 -32.60 13.69
N VAL A 71 -4.41 -32.80 12.37
CA VAL A 71 -3.37 -33.48 11.60
C VAL A 71 -2.07 -32.68 11.60
N ILE A 72 -2.14 -31.37 11.36
CA ILE A 72 -0.96 -30.48 11.34
C ILE A 72 -0.31 -30.42 12.73
N LEU A 73 -1.09 -30.30 13.80
CA LEU A 73 -0.56 -30.32 15.17
C LEU A 73 0.23 -31.59 15.47
N LYS A 74 -0.24 -32.76 15.01
CA LYS A 74 0.46 -34.04 15.18
C LYS A 74 1.75 -34.10 14.36
N LEU A 75 1.71 -33.67 13.10
CA LEU A 75 2.86 -33.69 12.19
C LEU A 75 3.99 -32.76 12.65
N PHE A 76 3.64 -31.58 13.15
CA PHE A 76 4.59 -30.54 13.57
C PHE A 76 4.75 -30.45 15.10
N ALA A 77 4.35 -31.49 15.85
CA ALA A 77 4.28 -31.46 17.32
C ALA A 77 5.59 -31.02 18.00
N SER A 78 6.73 -31.44 17.46
CA SER A 78 8.06 -31.05 17.97
C SER A 78 8.30 -29.54 17.85
N HIS A 79 7.88 -28.93 16.74
CA HIS A 79 8.00 -27.48 16.51
C HIS A 79 7.01 -26.69 17.37
N PHE A 80 5.77 -27.17 17.52
CA PHE A 80 4.77 -26.58 18.44
C PHE A 80 5.20 -26.59 19.91
N SER A 81 6.10 -27.50 20.30
CA SER A 81 6.62 -27.54 21.67
C SER A 81 7.55 -26.36 22.01
N LYS A 82 8.14 -25.69 21.00
CA LYS A 82 9.04 -24.55 21.19
C LYS A 82 8.23 -23.30 21.54
N ARG A 83 8.54 -22.66 22.67
CA ARG A 83 7.76 -21.52 23.22
C ARG A 83 8.42 -20.17 23.04
N ASP A 84 9.70 -20.15 22.70
CA ASP A 84 10.48 -18.94 22.47
C ASP A 84 10.21 -18.36 21.07
N ALA A 85 10.56 -17.09 20.87
CA ALA A 85 10.28 -16.37 19.64
C ALA A 85 10.99 -17.00 18.42
N ALA A 86 12.22 -17.49 18.59
CA ALA A 86 12.97 -18.11 17.50
C ALA A 86 12.31 -19.42 17.04
N GLY A 87 11.90 -20.27 18.00
CA GLY A 87 11.17 -21.49 17.70
C GLY A 87 9.83 -21.25 17.00
N LYS A 88 9.08 -20.23 17.42
CA LYS A 88 7.82 -19.84 16.77
C LYS A 88 8.02 -19.29 15.36
N ALA A 89 9.07 -18.51 15.12
CA ALA A 89 9.41 -18.01 13.79
C ALA A 89 9.83 -19.15 12.85
N GLU A 90 10.59 -20.13 13.36
CA GLU A 90 10.96 -21.34 12.61
C GLU A 90 9.72 -22.14 12.22
N LEU A 91 8.81 -22.39 13.17
CA LEU A 91 7.53 -23.06 12.91
C LEU A 91 6.71 -22.32 11.84
N ALA A 92 6.57 -21.00 11.97
CA ALA A 92 5.84 -20.18 11.00
C ALA A 92 6.37 -20.33 9.57
N ARG A 93 7.70 -20.33 9.38
CA ARG A 93 8.35 -20.51 8.07
C ARG A 93 8.12 -21.90 7.51
N LEU A 94 8.22 -22.94 8.34
CA LEU A 94 7.96 -24.32 7.93
C LEU A 94 6.51 -24.52 7.49
N LEU A 95 5.56 -24.00 8.27
CA LEU A 95 4.14 -24.07 7.92
C LEU A 95 3.83 -23.32 6.63
N LEU A 96 4.43 -22.14 6.42
CA LEU A 96 4.25 -21.39 5.18
C LEU A 96 4.82 -22.12 3.96
N ALA A 97 6.01 -22.72 4.10
CA ALA A 97 6.62 -23.51 3.04
C ALA A 97 5.75 -24.72 2.69
N GLN A 98 5.30 -25.46 3.71
CA GLN A 98 4.41 -26.60 3.52
C GLN A 98 3.07 -26.19 2.87
N ALA A 99 2.50 -25.04 3.26
CA ALA A 99 1.26 -24.52 2.66
C ALA A 99 1.42 -24.27 1.14
N LYS A 100 2.57 -23.73 0.73
CA LYS A 100 2.88 -23.45 -0.69
C LYS A 100 3.05 -24.74 -1.51
N GLU A 101 3.48 -25.83 -0.88
CA GLU A 101 3.67 -27.13 -1.54
C GLU A 101 2.38 -27.98 -1.55
N THR A 102 1.48 -27.76 -0.60
CA THR A 102 0.23 -28.53 -0.45
C THR A 102 -0.82 -28.03 -1.44
N ASN A 103 -1.06 -28.78 -2.53
CA ASN A 103 -2.00 -28.40 -3.59
C ASN A 103 -3.15 -29.40 -3.81
N ASP A 104 -3.08 -30.54 -3.14
CA ASP A 104 -4.02 -31.67 -3.21
C ASP A 104 -5.06 -31.67 -2.08
N ASP A 105 -4.80 -30.95 -0.99
CA ASP A 105 -5.72 -30.76 0.13
C ASP A 105 -5.92 -29.28 0.46
N ASN A 106 -7.05 -28.73 0.03
CA ASN A 106 -7.40 -27.33 0.25
C ASN A 106 -7.63 -27.00 1.74
N ALA A 107 -8.11 -27.95 2.54
CA ALA A 107 -8.35 -27.74 3.97
C ALA A 107 -7.02 -27.68 4.73
N ALA A 108 -6.11 -28.60 4.45
CA ALA A 108 -4.75 -28.56 4.98
C ALA A 108 -3.98 -27.32 4.52
N GLN A 109 -4.05 -26.97 3.23
CA GLN A 109 -3.40 -25.77 2.70
C GLN A 109 -3.89 -24.49 3.41
N TYR A 110 -5.21 -24.33 3.56
CA TYR A 110 -5.79 -23.18 4.28
C TYR A 110 -5.27 -23.11 5.71
N GLU A 111 -5.33 -24.23 6.44
CA GLU A 111 -4.99 -24.28 7.86
C GLU A 111 -3.49 -24.08 8.10
N LEU A 112 -2.62 -24.59 7.21
CA LEU A 112 -1.18 -24.31 7.26
C LEU A 112 -0.86 -22.82 7.14
N PHE A 113 -1.55 -22.09 6.24
CA PHE A 113 -1.38 -20.63 6.14
C PHE A 113 -1.84 -19.92 7.42
N VAL A 114 -2.98 -20.32 8.00
CA VAL A 114 -3.50 -19.75 9.25
C VAL A 114 -2.53 -19.99 10.41
N MET A 115 -2.11 -21.24 10.61
CA MET A 115 -1.19 -21.59 11.70
C MET A 115 0.19 -20.95 11.50
N SER A 116 0.64 -20.76 10.25
CA SER A 116 1.83 -19.99 9.94
C SER A 116 1.71 -18.53 10.38
N PHE A 117 0.60 -17.87 10.00
CA PHE A 117 0.28 -16.50 10.41
C PHE A 117 0.26 -16.36 11.94
N GLU A 118 -0.47 -17.23 12.65
CA GLU A 118 -0.58 -17.20 14.11
C GLU A 118 0.79 -17.39 14.78
N SER A 119 1.60 -18.33 14.27
CA SER A 119 2.95 -18.57 14.77
C SER A 119 3.88 -17.37 14.54
N ALA A 120 3.73 -16.68 13.40
CA ALA A 120 4.51 -15.48 13.09
C ALA A 120 4.15 -14.30 14.01
N VAL A 121 2.87 -14.09 14.30
CA VAL A 121 2.42 -13.07 15.27
C VAL A 121 2.93 -13.36 16.68
N GLU A 122 2.93 -14.63 17.07
CA GLU A 122 3.47 -15.08 18.36
C GLU A 122 5.01 -14.96 18.44
N ALA A 123 5.70 -14.93 17.30
CA ALA A 123 7.13 -14.67 17.14
C ALA A 123 7.50 -13.19 16.92
N PRO A 124 6.56 -12.27 17.14
CA PRO A 124 6.41 -10.97 16.46
C PRO A 124 7.19 -10.75 15.14
N ASP A 125 7.14 -11.70 14.20
CA ASP A 125 7.72 -11.57 12.86
C ASP A 125 6.66 -10.99 11.90
N MET A 126 6.62 -9.66 11.80
CA MET A 126 5.61 -8.92 11.02
C MET A 126 5.66 -9.28 9.53
N SER A 127 6.86 -9.32 8.95
CA SER A 127 7.05 -9.60 7.52
C SER A 127 6.50 -10.99 7.17
N LEU A 128 6.82 -11.99 7.99
CA LEU A 128 6.32 -13.35 7.78
C LEU A 128 4.80 -13.45 8.00
N ALA A 129 4.27 -12.77 9.01
CA ALA A 129 2.82 -12.74 9.26
C ALA A 129 2.05 -12.16 8.06
N VAL A 130 2.56 -11.06 7.48
CA VAL A 130 1.99 -10.44 6.28
C VAL A 130 2.10 -11.37 5.07
N GLU A 131 3.26 -12.01 4.87
CA GLU A 131 3.45 -12.98 3.79
C GLU A 131 2.44 -14.13 3.87
N SER A 132 2.18 -14.66 5.07
CA SER A 132 1.23 -15.75 5.28
C SER A 132 -0.21 -15.35 4.97
N VAL A 133 -0.66 -14.17 5.40
CA VAL A 133 -2.04 -13.71 5.08
C VAL A 133 -2.20 -13.33 3.61
N GLU A 134 -1.17 -12.79 2.96
CA GLU A 134 -1.20 -12.52 1.52
C GLU A 134 -1.17 -13.81 0.70
N ALA A 135 -0.40 -14.82 1.12
CA ALA A 135 -0.40 -16.13 0.48
C ALA A 135 -1.75 -16.83 0.63
N LEU A 136 -2.38 -16.72 1.80
CA LEU A 136 -3.74 -17.19 2.04
C LEU A 136 -4.73 -16.50 1.08
N ALA A 137 -4.71 -15.17 1.01
CA ALA A 137 -5.64 -14.40 0.18
C ALA A 137 -5.40 -14.53 -1.33
N ARG A 138 -4.21 -14.96 -1.76
CA ARG A 138 -3.98 -15.33 -3.16
C ARG A 138 -4.70 -16.62 -3.54
N ARG A 139 -4.90 -17.53 -2.59
CA ARG A 139 -5.43 -18.87 -2.85
C ARG A 139 -6.90 -19.03 -2.49
N PHE A 140 -7.35 -18.37 -1.43
CA PHE A 140 -8.69 -18.48 -0.88
C PHE A 140 -9.40 -17.13 -0.91
N ASP A 141 -10.71 -17.19 -1.06
CA ASP A 141 -11.60 -16.04 -1.01
C ASP A 141 -11.74 -15.56 0.45
N VAL A 142 -10.77 -14.75 0.88
CA VAL A 142 -10.71 -14.18 2.22
C VAL A 142 -10.50 -12.66 2.15
N PRO A 143 -11.06 -11.89 3.11
CA PRO A 143 -10.94 -10.44 3.11
C PRO A 143 -9.54 -10.00 3.57
N LEU A 144 -8.57 -9.92 2.64
CA LEU A 144 -7.15 -9.62 2.93
C LEU A 144 -6.96 -8.40 3.82
N GLN A 145 -7.63 -7.29 3.52
CA GLN A 145 -7.45 -6.05 4.28
C GLN A 145 -7.90 -6.19 5.73
N ARG A 146 -9.02 -6.88 5.99
CA ARG A 146 -9.47 -7.17 7.36
C ARG A 146 -8.51 -8.11 8.08
N LEU A 147 -7.92 -9.09 7.38
CA LEU A 147 -6.90 -9.96 7.95
C LEU A 147 -5.64 -9.18 8.35
N LYS A 148 -5.18 -8.26 7.49
CA LYS A 148 -4.04 -7.38 7.79
C LYS A 148 -4.33 -6.42 8.95
N GLN A 149 -5.55 -5.89 9.04
CA GLN A 149 -5.99 -5.07 10.18
C GLN A 149 -5.95 -5.86 11.49
N HIS A 150 -6.52 -7.06 11.50
CA HIS A 150 -6.51 -7.93 12.67
C HIS A 150 -5.09 -8.33 13.09
N LEU A 151 -4.22 -8.63 12.10
CA LEU A 151 -2.81 -8.88 12.33
C LEU A 151 -2.15 -7.69 13.04
N LEU A 152 -2.38 -6.46 12.55
CA LEU A 152 -1.82 -5.24 13.15
C LEU A 152 -2.23 -5.12 14.62
N GLU A 153 -3.51 -5.28 14.94
CA GLU A 153 -4.04 -5.21 16.31
C GLU A 153 -3.33 -6.20 17.25
N GLN A 154 -3.09 -7.43 16.78
CA GLN A 154 -2.39 -8.44 17.59
C GLN A 154 -0.90 -8.12 17.76
N VAL A 155 -0.21 -7.76 16.67
CA VAL A 155 1.24 -7.48 16.69
C VAL A 155 1.55 -6.25 17.56
N VAL A 156 0.73 -5.21 17.52
CA VAL A 156 0.89 -3.99 18.34
C VAL A 156 1.04 -4.30 19.83
N LEU A 157 0.35 -5.33 20.32
CA LEU A 157 0.41 -5.75 21.73
C LEU A 157 1.72 -6.48 22.08
N LYS A 158 2.38 -7.08 21.10
CA LYS A 158 3.62 -7.86 21.26
C LYS A 158 4.88 -7.03 21.07
N ILE A 159 4.84 -5.96 20.26
CA ILE A 159 6.02 -5.12 20.01
C ILE A 159 6.51 -4.45 21.30
N ARG A 160 7.81 -4.58 21.57
CA ARG A 160 8.52 -3.96 22.71
C ARG A 160 9.71 -3.14 22.28
N ASP A 161 10.35 -3.54 21.18
CA ASP A 161 11.51 -2.88 20.62
C ASP A 161 11.14 -1.65 19.78
N ARG A 162 12.07 -0.68 19.68
CA ARG A 162 11.86 0.58 18.96
C ARG A 162 11.96 0.43 17.46
N GLU A 163 12.90 -0.37 16.96
CA GLU A 163 13.08 -0.62 15.53
C GLU A 163 11.86 -1.35 14.98
N GLN A 164 11.41 -2.39 15.70
CA GLN A 164 10.16 -3.09 15.37
C GLN A 164 8.94 -2.15 15.40
N ALA A 165 8.88 -1.22 16.36
CA ALA A 165 7.79 -0.25 16.41
C ALA A 165 7.74 0.64 15.16
N VAL A 166 8.89 1.07 14.63
CA VAL A 166 8.94 1.88 13.40
C VAL A 166 8.45 1.08 12.18
N GLN A 167 8.87 -0.18 12.03
CA GLN A 167 8.43 -1.05 10.92
C GLN A 167 6.91 -1.24 10.94
N VAL A 168 6.33 -1.50 12.11
CA VAL A 168 4.89 -1.72 12.25
C VAL A 168 4.09 -0.41 12.07
N VAL A 169 4.66 0.75 12.43
CA VAL A 169 4.03 2.04 12.11
C VAL A 169 3.91 2.24 10.60
N ALA A 170 4.97 1.97 9.83
CA ALA A 170 4.92 2.10 8.38
C ALA A 170 3.83 1.21 7.77
N PHE A 171 3.74 -0.05 8.22
CA PHE A 171 2.68 -0.97 7.80
C PHE A 171 1.27 -0.44 8.13
N ALA A 172 1.07 0.08 9.34
CA ALA A 172 -0.20 0.67 9.75
C ALA A 172 -0.60 1.89 8.92
N GLN A 173 0.36 2.72 8.50
CA GLN A 173 0.10 3.84 7.60
C GLN A 173 -0.32 3.37 6.20
N THR A 174 0.31 2.32 5.66
CA THR A 174 -0.09 1.71 4.38
C THR A 174 -1.51 1.14 4.46
N LEU A 175 -1.89 0.52 5.59
CA LEU A 175 -3.25 0.04 5.80
C LEU A 175 -4.26 1.19 5.89
N ALA A 176 -3.91 2.28 6.58
CA ALA A 176 -4.76 3.45 6.66
C ALA A 176 -5.02 4.06 5.28
N GLU A 177 -3.98 4.21 4.46
CA GLU A 177 -4.09 4.72 3.09
C GLU A 177 -4.97 3.82 2.22
N ALA A 178 -4.74 2.50 2.23
CA ALA A 178 -5.57 1.56 1.47
C ALA A 178 -7.04 1.59 1.92
N ALA A 179 -7.28 1.68 3.23
CA ALA A 179 -8.63 1.81 3.76
C ALA A 179 -9.30 3.14 3.37
N MET A 180 -8.56 4.25 3.31
CA MET A 180 -9.07 5.54 2.80
C MET A 180 -9.46 5.47 1.32
N GLN A 181 -8.65 4.80 0.49
CA GLN A 181 -8.94 4.64 -0.93
C GLN A 181 -10.25 3.87 -1.15
N GLU A 182 -10.51 2.86 -0.31
CA GLU A 182 -11.72 2.03 -0.31
C GLU A 182 -12.87 2.61 0.55
N ASP A 183 -12.82 3.88 0.94
CA ASP A 183 -13.84 4.57 1.75
C ASP A 183 -14.13 3.94 3.13
N ARG A 184 -13.22 3.10 3.64
CA ARG A 184 -13.26 2.49 4.98
C ARG A 184 -12.54 3.39 6.00
N TYR A 185 -13.09 4.58 6.24
CA TYR A 185 -12.47 5.58 7.12
C TYR A 185 -12.33 5.15 8.59
N GLU A 186 -13.19 4.25 9.06
CA GLU A 186 -13.14 3.67 10.40
C GLU A 186 -11.92 2.75 10.55
N ASP A 187 -11.75 1.81 9.61
CA ASP A 187 -10.56 0.94 9.54
C ASP A 187 -9.26 1.76 9.46
N ALA A 188 -9.28 2.85 8.67
CA ALA A 188 -8.13 3.73 8.54
C ALA A 188 -7.77 4.41 9.87
N ASN A 189 -8.77 4.87 10.62
CA ASN A 189 -8.59 5.45 11.95
C ASN A 189 -8.04 4.42 12.95
N ASP A 190 -8.54 3.18 12.92
CA ASP A 190 -8.09 2.11 13.81
C ASP A 190 -6.63 1.70 13.52
N ALA A 191 -6.23 1.68 12.24
CA ALA A 191 -4.84 1.49 11.84
C ALA A 191 -3.94 2.62 12.37
N LEU A 192 -4.37 3.89 12.28
CA LEU A 192 -3.62 5.01 12.84
C LEU A 192 -3.57 5.03 14.37
N ASP A 193 -4.59 4.51 15.06
CA ASP A 193 -4.55 4.34 16.52
C ASP A 193 -3.48 3.33 16.93
N SER A 194 -3.37 2.23 16.19
CA SER A 194 -2.27 1.26 16.33
C SER A 194 -0.91 1.91 16.08
N ALA A 195 -0.78 2.71 15.03
CA ALA A 195 0.44 3.47 14.74
C ALA A 195 0.79 4.46 15.86
N LEU A 196 -0.19 5.16 16.43
CA LEU A 196 0.02 6.12 17.54
C LEU A 196 0.50 5.42 18.82
N ILE A 197 -0.01 4.22 19.13
CA ILE A 197 0.48 3.42 20.25
C ILE A 197 1.97 3.11 20.08
N LEU A 198 2.37 2.70 18.88
CA LEU A 198 3.74 2.31 18.57
C LEU A 198 4.69 3.51 18.47
N ALA A 199 4.26 4.62 17.88
CA ALA A 199 5.04 5.86 17.84
C ALA A 199 5.35 6.39 19.24
N ARG A 200 4.38 6.34 20.16
CA ARG A 200 4.59 6.66 21.59
C ARG A 200 5.58 5.69 22.24
N ARG A 201 5.52 4.40 21.92
CA ARG A 201 6.46 3.38 22.42
C ARG A 201 7.88 3.61 21.90
N ALA A 202 8.02 4.01 20.63
CA ALA A 202 9.29 4.44 20.03
C ALA A 202 9.83 5.73 20.66
N ARG A 203 8.96 6.52 21.30
CA ARG A 203 9.20 7.87 21.85
C ARG A 203 9.53 8.89 20.75
N ASP A 204 8.89 8.75 19.60
CA ASP A 204 9.01 9.71 18.49
C ASP A 204 7.85 10.71 18.56
N ALA A 205 8.11 11.86 19.20
CA ALA A 205 7.09 12.91 19.37
C ALA A 205 6.65 13.53 18.04
N THR A 206 7.57 13.65 17.08
CA THR A 206 7.29 14.21 15.75
C THR A 206 6.35 13.27 14.98
N LEU A 207 6.62 11.97 15.00
CA LEU A 207 5.73 10.96 14.41
C LEU A 207 4.36 10.95 15.08
N VAL A 208 4.27 11.05 16.41
CA VAL A 208 2.98 11.15 17.12
C VAL A 208 2.18 12.37 16.65
N GLN A 209 2.82 13.54 16.49
CA GLN A 209 2.15 14.74 16.00
C GLN A 209 1.64 14.55 14.57
N ARG A 210 2.45 13.98 13.67
CA ARG A 210 2.06 13.71 12.28
C ARG A 210 0.88 12.74 12.19
N LEU A 211 0.93 11.62 12.91
CA LEU A 211 -0.15 10.63 12.91
C LEU A 211 -1.45 11.20 13.50
N ALA A 212 -1.36 12.02 14.55
CA ALA A 212 -2.54 12.69 15.12
C ALA A 212 -3.15 13.73 14.18
N ALA A 213 -2.32 14.45 13.41
CA ALA A 213 -2.79 15.35 12.37
C ALA A 213 -3.49 14.57 11.24
N HIS A 214 -2.89 13.47 10.79
CA HIS A 214 -3.45 12.61 9.76
C HIS A 214 -4.82 12.04 10.16
N LYS A 215 -4.97 11.55 11.40
CA LYS A 215 -6.26 11.09 11.94
C LYS A 215 -7.35 12.17 11.88
N ARG A 216 -7.01 13.43 12.17
CA ARG A 216 -7.96 14.55 12.05
C ARG A 216 -8.35 14.82 10.60
N THR A 217 -7.44 14.61 9.65
CA THR A 217 -7.74 14.71 8.22
C THR A 217 -8.71 13.60 7.79
N ILE A 218 -8.46 12.35 8.18
CA ILE A 218 -9.36 11.22 7.90
C ILE A 218 -10.77 11.49 8.40
N GLU A 219 -10.92 12.01 9.62
CA GLU A 219 -12.24 12.34 10.16
C GLU A 219 -12.98 13.44 9.38
N LYS A 220 -12.25 14.41 8.81
CA LYS A 220 -12.84 15.42 7.93
C LYS A 220 -13.30 14.80 6.61
N ILE A 221 -12.48 13.94 6.01
CA ILE A 221 -12.81 13.24 4.76
C ILE A 221 -14.02 12.33 4.99
N ARG A 222 -14.06 11.57 6.09
CA ARG A 222 -15.21 10.73 6.49
C ARG A 222 -16.50 11.55 6.54
N LYS A 223 -16.45 12.71 7.19
CA LYS A 223 -17.63 13.59 7.26
C LYS A 223 -18.05 14.09 5.88
N GLN A 224 -17.11 14.49 5.03
CA GLN A 224 -17.44 14.94 3.68
C GLN A 224 -17.98 13.80 2.81
N PHE A 225 -17.50 12.57 3.00
CA PHE A 225 -18.05 11.37 2.37
C PHE A 225 -19.51 11.14 2.80
N ASP A 226 -19.79 11.21 4.11
CA ASP A 226 -21.14 11.10 4.64
C ASP A 226 -22.08 12.16 4.02
N ASP A 227 -21.59 13.39 3.87
CA ASP A 227 -22.33 14.50 3.27
C ASP A 227 -22.54 14.28 1.74
N THR A 228 -21.58 13.68 1.03
CA THR A 228 -21.60 13.46 -0.43
C THR A 228 -22.40 12.22 -0.87
N ARG A 229 -22.78 11.33 0.06
CA ARG A 229 -23.43 10.06 -0.28
C ARG A 229 -24.69 10.24 -1.13
N ASP A 230 -25.54 11.20 -0.76
CA ASP A 230 -26.78 11.49 -1.47
C ASP A 230 -26.52 11.97 -2.92
N ALA A 231 -25.38 12.64 -3.17
CA ALA A 231 -24.96 13.03 -4.52
C ALA A 231 -24.59 11.80 -5.36
N PHE A 232 -23.81 10.86 -4.82
CA PHE A 232 -23.49 9.60 -5.52
C PHE A 232 -24.75 8.79 -5.83
N GLU A 233 -25.65 8.60 -4.86
CA GLU A 233 -26.92 7.90 -5.05
C GLU A 233 -27.77 8.58 -6.16
N LYS A 234 -27.80 9.91 -6.19
CA LYS A 234 -28.53 10.65 -7.22
C LYS A 234 -27.95 10.42 -8.62
N LEU A 235 -26.63 10.35 -8.75
CA LEU A 235 -25.95 10.17 -10.03
C LEU A 235 -26.22 8.80 -10.68
N GLU A 236 -26.61 7.78 -9.90
CA GLU A 236 -27.02 6.48 -10.45
C GLU A 236 -28.23 6.59 -11.39
N SER A 237 -29.18 7.48 -11.07
CA SER A 237 -30.37 7.72 -11.88
C SER A 237 -30.29 8.99 -12.74
N GLN A 238 -29.46 9.95 -12.34
CA GLN A 238 -29.32 11.26 -12.98
C GLN A 238 -27.84 11.59 -13.22
N PRO A 239 -27.14 10.84 -14.10
CA PRO A 239 -25.68 10.95 -14.26
C PRO A 239 -25.18 12.31 -14.78
N ARG A 240 -26.09 13.18 -15.25
CA ARG A 240 -25.78 14.53 -15.75
C ARG A 240 -26.28 15.65 -14.83
N ASP A 241 -26.70 15.33 -13.60
CA ASP A 241 -27.07 16.36 -12.64
C ASP A 241 -25.83 17.18 -12.25
N ALA A 242 -25.84 18.47 -12.59
CA ALA A 242 -24.66 19.30 -12.48
C ALA A 242 -24.22 19.56 -11.03
N LEU A 243 -25.18 19.61 -10.09
CA LEU A 243 -24.87 19.82 -8.67
C LEU A 243 -24.32 18.54 -8.03
N ALA A 244 -24.91 17.38 -8.31
CA ALA A 244 -24.40 16.11 -7.80
C ALA A 244 -23.02 15.77 -8.38
N ASN A 245 -22.78 16.05 -9.67
CA ASN A 245 -21.45 15.91 -10.28
C ASN A 245 -20.43 16.88 -9.68
N GLN A 246 -20.83 18.12 -9.37
CA GLN A 246 -19.97 19.07 -8.66
C GLN A 246 -19.54 18.49 -7.30
N GLU A 247 -20.51 18.05 -6.49
CA GLU A 247 -20.25 17.56 -5.13
C GLU A 247 -19.38 16.29 -5.13
N ALA A 248 -19.72 15.31 -5.98
CA ALA A 248 -18.93 14.09 -6.16
C ALA A 248 -17.49 14.39 -6.63
N GLY A 249 -17.35 15.30 -7.60
CA GLY A 249 -16.04 15.67 -8.14
C GLY A 249 -15.17 16.40 -7.12
N GLU A 250 -15.74 17.36 -6.37
CA GLU A 250 -15.00 18.07 -5.32
C GLU A 250 -14.58 17.13 -4.19
N PHE A 251 -15.44 16.21 -3.78
CA PHE A 251 -15.07 15.20 -2.78
C PHE A 251 -13.92 14.30 -3.27
N LEU A 252 -14.03 13.74 -4.47
CA LEU A 252 -13.00 12.85 -5.03
C LEU A 252 -11.66 13.59 -5.21
N CYS A 253 -11.67 14.76 -5.85
CA CYS A 253 -10.45 15.54 -6.10
C CYS A 253 -9.89 16.18 -4.84
N PHE A 254 -10.71 16.91 -4.08
CA PHE A 254 -10.20 17.83 -3.05
C PHE A 254 -10.16 17.21 -1.66
N ALA A 255 -10.97 16.18 -1.41
CA ALA A 255 -10.95 15.44 -0.15
C ALA A 255 -10.08 14.18 -0.25
N LYS A 256 -10.38 13.29 -1.20
CA LYS A 256 -9.65 12.03 -1.39
C LYS A 256 -8.33 12.19 -2.14
N GLY A 257 -8.15 13.25 -2.92
CA GLY A 257 -6.99 13.39 -3.81
C GLY A 257 -7.05 12.47 -5.05
N ASP A 258 -8.19 11.83 -5.30
CA ASP A 258 -8.45 11.00 -6.47
C ASP A 258 -8.91 11.88 -7.64
N PHE A 259 -7.95 12.62 -8.20
CA PHE A 259 -8.20 13.44 -9.39
C PHE A 259 -8.56 12.60 -10.60
N GLN A 260 -7.99 11.41 -10.74
CA GLN A 260 -8.26 10.52 -11.87
C GLN A 260 -9.76 10.21 -12.00
N SER A 261 -10.43 9.85 -10.91
CA SER A 261 -11.88 9.63 -10.91
C SER A 261 -12.65 10.95 -10.91
N GLY A 262 -12.25 11.89 -10.03
CA GLY A 262 -13.01 13.11 -9.76
C GLY A 262 -13.12 14.10 -10.92
N LEU A 263 -12.12 14.16 -11.81
CA LEU A 263 -12.12 15.07 -12.96
C LEU A 263 -13.31 14.83 -13.90
N THR A 264 -13.72 13.57 -14.06
CA THR A 264 -14.88 13.22 -14.92
C THR A 264 -16.19 13.80 -14.38
N TYR A 265 -16.34 13.85 -13.06
CA TYR A 265 -17.47 14.49 -12.38
C TYR A 265 -17.36 16.01 -12.43
N LEU A 266 -16.18 16.58 -12.13
CA LEU A 266 -15.97 18.03 -12.21
C LEU A 266 -16.23 18.60 -13.61
N ALA A 267 -15.90 17.85 -14.67
CA ALA A 267 -16.19 18.22 -16.05
C ALA A 267 -17.70 18.27 -16.40
N LEU A 268 -18.55 17.67 -15.55
CA LEU A 268 -20.02 17.75 -15.64
C LEU A 268 -20.61 18.65 -14.53
N GLY A 269 -19.76 19.25 -13.71
CA GLY A 269 -20.13 20.09 -12.57
C GLY A 269 -20.77 21.41 -12.95
N ALA A 270 -21.37 22.06 -11.95
CA ALA A 270 -22.03 23.34 -12.08
C ALA A 270 -21.04 24.52 -12.14
N ASP A 271 -19.90 24.44 -11.46
CA ASP A 271 -18.89 25.50 -11.45
C ASP A 271 -18.16 25.56 -12.80
N ALA A 272 -18.23 26.72 -13.46
CA ALA A 272 -17.66 26.87 -14.80
C ALA A 272 -16.13 26.80 -14.83
N ASN A 273 -15.45 27.29 -13.79
CA ASN A 273 -13.99 27.30 -13.73
C ASN A 273 -13.45 25.89 -13.47
N LEU A 274 -14.05 25.18 -12.51
CA LEU A 274 -13.70 23.80 -12.22
C LEU A 274 -13.98 22.87 -13.40
N ARG A 275 -15.14 23.05 -14.03
CA ARG A 275 -15.49 22.30 -15.23
C ARG A 275 -14.51 22.53 -16.36
N SER A 276 -14.08 23.77 -16.59
CA SER A 276 -13.07 24.08 -17.61
C SER A 276 -11.73 23.43 -17.27
N ALA A 277 -11.23 23.62 -16.05
CA ALA A 277 -9.96 23.05 -15.60
C ALA A 277 -9.95 21.52 -15.72
N ALA A 278 -11.04 20.87 -15.30
CA ALA A 278 -11.19 19.43 -15.41
C ALA A 278 -11.24 18.94 -16.87
N ALA A 279 -11.99 19.64 -17.73
CA ALA A 279 -12.06 19.30 -19.15
C ALA A 279 -10.72 19.52 -19.88
N ASP A 280 -9.94 20.53 -19.48
CA ASP A 280 -8.61 20.80 -20.03
C ASP A 280 -7.62 19.72 -19.58
N GLU A 281 -7.66 19.32 -18.30
CA GLU A 281 -6.82 18.23 -17.79
C GLU A 281 -7.13 16.89 -18.43
N LEU A 282 -8.40 16.56 -18.64
CA LEU A 282 -8.82 15.30 -19.27
C LEU A 282 -8.32 15.14 -20.71
N ARG A 283 -7.84 16.22 -21.37
CA ARG A 283 -7.15 16.13 -22.66
C ARG A 283 -5.71 15.63 -22.54
N ASN A 284 -5.19 15.55 -21.32
CA ASN A 284 -3.85 15.08 -20.97
C ASN A 284 -2.73 15.83 -21.73
N PRO A 285 -2.53 17.14 -21.45
CA PRO A 285 -1.52 17.94 -22.14
C PRO A 285 -0.09 17.41 -21.89
N ASP A 286 0.67 17.24 -22.96
CA ASP A 286 2.04 16.70 -22.94
C ASP A 286 3.14 17.75 -23.20
N ASP A 287 2.77 18.99 -23.52
CA ASP A 287 3.72 20.11 -23.65
C ASP A 287 3.78 20.99 -22.40
N ALA A 288 4.98 21.49 -22.08
CA ALA A 288 5.22 22.27 -20.88
C ALA A 288 4.38 23.56 -20.79
N THR A 289 3.97 24.15 -21.91
CA THR A 289 3.18 25.40 -21.91
C THR A 289 1.78 25.15 -21.38
N HIS A 290 1.08 24.15 -21.90
CA HIS A 290 -0.26 23.80 -21.42
C HIS A 290 -0.21 23.18 -20.02
N GLN A 291 0.83 22.41 -19.68
CA GLN A 291 1.00 21.88 -18.32
C GLN A 291 1.16 22.98 -17.28
N ILE A 292 1.94 24.04 -17.56
CA ILE A 292 2.03 25.21 -16.66
C ILE A 292 0.69 25.92 -16.55
N GLN A 293 0.00 26.15 -17.67
CA GLN A 293 -1.28 26.86 -17.65
C GLN A 293 -2.33 26.09 -16.82
N LEU A 294 -2.36 24.77 -16.97
CA LEU A 294 -3.22 23.89 -16.17
C LEU A 294 -2.83 23.92 -14.68
N ALA A 295 -1.54 23.83 -14.37
CA ALA A 295 -1.03 23.94 -13.02
C ALA A 295 -1.35 25.30 -12.38
N ASP A 296 -1.25 26.39 -13.14
CA ASP A 296 -1.61 27.74 -12.70
C ASP A 296 -3.11 27.83 -12.39
N THR A 297 -3.94 27.24 -13.26
CA THR A 297 -5.39 27.20 -13.08
C THR A 297 -5.77 26.46 -11.80
N TRP A 298 -5.24 25.25 -11.57
CA TRP A 298 -5.48 24.52 -10.33
C TRP A 298 -4.95 25.25 -9.10
N TRP A 299 -3.75 25.82 -9.20
CA TRP A 299 -3.15 26.58 -8.10
C TRP A 299 -4.04 27.73 -7.64
N ASP A 300 -4.61 28.47 -8.58
CA ASP A 300 -5.46 29.62 -8.31
C ASP A 300 -6.87 29.19 -7.84
N LEU A 301 -7.39 28.04 -8.31
CA LEU A 301 -8.64 27.42 -7.82
C LEU A 301 -8.57 26.97 -6.35
N ALA A 302 -7.37 26.82 -5.79
CA ALA A 302 -7.17 26.53 -4.38
C ALA A 302 -7.42 27.75 -3.47
N ASP A 303 -7.44 28.97 -4.02
CA ASP A 303 -7.60 30.19 -3.22
C ASP A 303 -9.04 30.33 -2.71
N GLY A 304 -9.19 30.70 -1.44
CA GLY A 304 -10.50 30.84 -0.79
C GLY A 304 -11.14 29.53 -0.30
N ARG A 305 -10.53 28.37 -0.56
CA ARG A 305 -10.98 27.07 -0.05
C ARG A 305 -10.50 26.79 1.36
N ALA A 306 -11.09 25.78 2.02
CA ALA A 306 -10.61 25.32 3.31
C ALA A 306 -9.14 24.87 3.19
N SER A 307 -8.32 25.13 4.22
CA SER A 307 -6.87 24.97 4.11
C SER A 307 -6.42 23.60 3.58
N TRP A 308 -7.11 22.54 4.00
CA TRP A 308 -6.76 21.16 3.64
C TRP A 308 -7.21 20.77 2.22
N GLU A 309 -8.34 21.28 1.73
CA GLU A 309 -8.73 21.14 0.32
C GLU A 309 -7.79 21.94 -0.58
N ALA A 310 -7.43 23.15 -0.14
CA ALA A 310 -6.48 23.99 -0.85
C ALA A 310 -5.10 23.34 -0.93
N ASP A 311 -4.66 22.66 0.13
CA ASP A 311 -3.41 21.89 0.14
C ASP A 311 -3.46 20.74 -0.88
N GLN A 312 -4.59 20.01 -0.98
CA GLN A 312 -4.76 18.93 -1.96
C GLN A 312 -4.75 19.44 -3.40
N ILE A 313 -5.45 20.54 -3.68
CA ILE A 313 -5.47 21.15 -5.01
C ILE A 313 -4.07 21.67 -5.40
N ARG A 314 -3.34 22.28 -4.46
CA ARG A 314 -1.96 22.72 -4.72
C ARG A 314 -1.00 21.56 -4.88
N ALA A 315 -1.20 20.45 -4.18
CA ALA A 315 -0.44 19.22 -4.38
C ALA A 315 -0.66 18.63 -5.77
N HIS A 316 -1.89 18.67 -6.28
CA HIS A 316 -2.20 18.28 -7.66
C HIS A 316 -1.56 19.21 -8.69
N ALA A 317 -1.70 20.53 -8.51
CA ALA A 317 -1.03 21.52 -9.35
C ALA A 317 0.50 21.32 -9.38
N ALA A 318 1.10 20.92 -8.26
CA ALA A 318 2.52 20.62 -8.17
C ALA A 318 2.96 19.45 -9.07
N GLN A 319 2.10 18.46 -9.31
CA GLN A 319 2.42 17.35 -10.23
C GLN A 319 2.61 17.88 -11.65
N TRP A 320 1.70 18.74 -12.12
CA TRP A 320 1.79 19.39 -13.43
C TRP A 320 2.98 20.34 -13.56
N TYR A 321 3.28 21.11 -12.51
CA TYR A 321 4.51 21.92 -12.48
C TYR A 321 5.78 21.07 -12.59
N ARG A 322 5.84 19.92 -11.91
CA ARG A 322 6.99 19.02 -11.96
C ARG A 322 7.14 18.37 -13.33
N ALA A 323 6.04 18.00 -13.98
CA ALA A 323 6.05 17.47 -15.34
C ALA A 323 6.63 18.48 -16.34
N ALA A 324 6.27 19.76 -16.21
CA ALA A 324 6.76 20.82 -17.08
C ALA A 324 8.21 21.24 -16.79
N LEU A 325 8.66 21.11 -15.52
CA LEU A 325 9.92 21.68 -15.02
C LEU A 325 11.17 21.41 -15.87
N PRO A 326 11.40 20.21 -16.45
CA PRO A 326 12.58 19.92 -17.25
C PRO A 326 12.73 20.78 -18.52
N GLU A 327 11.62 21.32 -19.04
CA GLU A 327 11.60 22.15 -20.25
C GLU A 327 11.61 23.65 -19.94
N LEU A 328 11.56 24.04 -18.66
CA LEU A 328 11.46 25.43 -18.25
C LEU A 328 12.84 26.07 -18.09
N GLN A 329 12.90 27.38 -18.39
CA GLN A 329 14.09 28.19 -18.18
C GLN A 329 13.70 29.60 -17.67
N GLY A 330 14.66 30.28 -17.04
CA GLY A 330 14.52 31.69 -16.68
C GLY A 330 13.50 31.97 -15.57
N LEU A 331 12.73 33.06 -15.71
CA LEU A 331 11.80 33.52 -14.66
C LEU A 331 10.64 32.54 -14.43
N THR A 332 10.18 31.84 -15.47
CA THR A 332 9.11 30.85 -15.36
C THR A 332 9.55 29.67 -14.50
N GLU A 333 10.74 29.13 -14.75
CA GLU A 333 11.34 28.08 -13.92
C GLU A 333 11.48 28.54 -12.46
N THR A 334 11.98 29.77 -12.25
CA THR A 334 12.13 30.35 -10.91
C THR A 334 10.80 30.43 -10.16
N ARG A 335 9.74 30.89 -10.83
CA ARG A 335 8.38 30.97 -10.26
C ARG A 335 7.83 29.59 -9.91
N VAL A 336 7.98 28.63 -10.82
CA VAL A 336 7.49 27.25 -10.62
C VAL A 336 8.19 26.60 -9.44
N ARG A 337 9.52 26.70 -9.34
CA ARG A 337 10.28 26.22 -8.18
C ARG A 337 9.80 26.88 -6.87
N ALA A 338 9.48 28.17 -6.89
CA ALA A 338 8.95 28.87 -5.73
C ALA A 338 7.52 28.42 -5.34
N ARG A 339 6.68 28.01 -6.30
CA ARG A 339 5.37 27.38 -6.01
C ARG A 339 5.57 25.98 -5.42
N LEU A 340 6.43 25.16 -6.03
CA LEU A 340 6.75 23.82 -5.53
C LEU A 340 7.30 23.83 -4.10
N ALA A 341 8.14 24.80 -3.74
CA ALA A 341 8.67 24.95 -2.39
C ALA A 341 7.60 25.25 -1.31
N LYS A 342 6.39 25.67 -1.71
CA LYS A 342 5.27 25.91 -0.78
C LYS A 342 4.41 24.67 -0.55
N VAL A 343 4.56 23.63 -1.37
CA VAL A 343 3.84 22.37 -1.23
C VAL A 343 4.72 21.43 -0.42
N GLN A 344 4.19 20.87 0.68
CA GLN A 344 4.94 19.85 1.42
C GLN A 344 5.05 18.60 0.55
N PRO A 345 6.24 17.98 0.44
CA PRO A 345 6.40 16.77 -0.35
C PRO A 345 5.53 15.66 0.24
N SER A 346 4.81 14.95 -0.64
CA SER A 346 4.14 13.69 -0.29
C SER A 346 5.17 12.68 0.23
N ALA A 347 4.74 11.69 1.04
CA ALA A 347 5.61 10.61 1.52
C ALA A 347 6.31 9.86 0.36
N ALA A 348 5.66 9.78 -0.83
CA ALA A 348 6.25 9.24 -2.04
C ALA A 348 7.32 10.16 -2.69
N GLU A 349 7.21 11.47 -2.50
CA GLU A 349 8.10 12.49 -3.09
C GLU A 349 9.32 12.79 -2.21
N SER A 350 9.22 12.56 -0.90
CA SER A 350 10.39 12.62 0.00
C SER A 350 11.47 11.58 -0.33
N ALA A 351 11.15 10.58 -1.16
CA ALA A 351 12.12 9.64 -1.73
C ALA A 351 12.74 10.13 -3.05
N SER A 352 12.17 11.14 -3.71
CA SER A 352 12.58 11.60 -5.05
C SER A 352 13.13 13.04 -5.10
N ASP A 353 12.92 13.88 -4.08
CA ASP A 353 13.34 15.29 -4.06
C ASP A 353 14.65 15.54 -3.27
N ALA A 354 15.68 14.75 -3.58
CA ALA A 354 17.04 15.17 -3.27
C ALA A 354 17.52 16.06 -4.44
N GLY A 355 17.66 17.38 -4.21
CA GLY A 355 17.97 18.38 -5.24
C GLY A 355 19.23 18.11 -6.10
N PRO A 356 19.70 19.04 -6.96
CA PRO A 356 20.76 18.77 -7.94
C PRO A 356 22.12 18.32 -7.34
N GLY A 357 22.38 18.57 -6.05
CA GLY A 357 23.50 17.95 -5.33
C GLY A 357 23.22 16.51 -4.86
N GLY A 358 21.97 16.23 -4.51
CA GLY A 358 21.50 14.93 -4.05
C GLY A 358 21.34 13.90 -5.16
N ALA A 359 20.88 14.26 -6.37
CA ALA A 359 20.80 13.31 -7.48
C ALA A 359 22.19 12.78 -7.89
N ALA A 360 23.19 13.66 -8.00
CA ALA A 360 24.57 13.26 -8.27
C ALA A 360 25.19 12.46 -7.11
N GLU A 361 24.87 12.82 -5.86
CA GLU A 361 25.33 12.10 -4.67
C GLU A 361 24.65 10.72 -4.52
N ILE A 362 23.38 10.61 -4.89
CA ILE A 362 22.64 9.34 -4.98
C ILE A 362 23.22 8.49 -6.10
N GLU A 363 23.41 9.04 -7.30
CA GLU A 363 24.02 8.31 -8.42
C GLU A 363 25.42 7.81 -8.03
N GLN A 364 26.23 8.66 -7.39
CA GLN A 364 27.57 8.30 -6.95
C GLN A 364 27.54 7.25 -5.83
N ARG A 365 26.60 7.35 -4.88
CA ARG A 365 26.40 6.36 -3.81
C ARG A 365 25.94 5.02 -4.36
N THR A 366 24.98 5.02 -5.28
CA THR A 366 24.44 3.83 -5.94
C THR A 366 25.51 3.18 -6.80
N GLN A 367 26.33 3.98 -7.49
CA GLN A 367 27.50 3.51 -8.22
C GLN A 367 28.51 2.84 -7.28
N GLN A 368 28.82 3.46 -6.13
CA GLN A 368 29.73 2.89 -5.14
C GLN A 368 29.18 1.59 -4.54
N GLN A 369 27.89 1.54 -4.20
CA GLN A 369 27.25 0.35 -3.61
C GLN A 369 27.24 -0.82 -4.59
N ALA A 370 26.86 -0.58 -5.85
CA ALA A 370 26.86 -1.58 -6.92
C ALA A 370 28.25 -2.22 -7.10
N MET A 371 29.30 -1.41 -6.99
CA MET A 371 30.69 -1.86 -7.16
C MET A 371 31.31 -2.48 -5.90
N ALA A 372 30.77 -2.16 -4.71
CA ALA A 372 31.32 -2.62 -3.45
C ALA A 372 30.99 -4.09 -3.14
N HIS A 373 29.99 -4.66 -3.82
CA HIS A 373 29.48 -5.99 -3.53
C HIS A 373 29.52 -6.91 -4.74
N THR A 374 29.58 -8.20 -4.45
CA THR A 374 29.20 -9.24 -5.41
C THR A 374 27.71 -9.51 -5.21
N TRP A 375 26.96 -9.71 -6.29
CA TRP A 375 25.50 -9.79 -6.22
C TRP A 375 25.00 -11.16 -6.64
N THR A 376 24.01 -11.66 -5.90
CA THR A 376 23.15 -12.75 -6.38
C THR A 376 21.79 -12.20 -6.76
N LEU A 377 21.46 -12.34 -8.04
CA LEU A 377 20.21 -11.93 -8.66
C LEU A 377 19.23 -13.10 -8.65
N LYS A 378 18.12 -12.99 -7.92
CA LYS A 378 17.05 -14.00 -7.93
C LYS A 378 15.85 -13.47 -8.70
N MET A 379 15.76 -13.83 -9.98
CA MET A 379 14.59 -13.58 -10.82
C MET A 379 13.61 -14.75 -10.70
N ARG A 380 12.35 -14.57 -11.14
CA ARG A 380 11.31 -15.63 -11.09
C ARG A 380 11.74 -16.90 -11.81
N THR A 381 12.48 -16.76 -12.93
CA THR A 381 12.83 -17.88 -13.80
C THR A 381 14.28 -18.34 -13.68
N LYS A 382 15.18 -17.49 -13.19
CA LYS A 382 16.63 -17.75 -13.13
C LYS A 382 17.29 -17.04 -11.96
N THR A 383 18.33 -17.69 -11.42
CA THR A 383 19.23 -17.07 -10.44
C THR A 383 20.60 -16.86 -11.08
N TYR A 384 21.14 -15.65 -10.96
CA TYR A 384 22.49 -15.28 -11.41
C TYR A 384 23.35 -14.98 -10.20
N THR A 385 24.37 -15.79 -9.92
CA THR A 385 25.28 -15.59 -8.79
C THR A 385 26.59 -14.98 -9.25
N GLY A 386 27.31 -14.30 -8.35
CA GLY A 386 28.63 -13.78 -8.65
C GLY A 386 28.63 -12.58 -9.62
N VAL A 387 27.58 -11.77 -9.62
CA VAL A 387 27.49 -10.59 -10.50
C VAL A 387 28.31 -9.45 -9.90
N GLN A 388 29.27 -8.89 -10.65
CA GLN A 388 30.11 -7.77 -10.19
C GLN A 388 30.11 -6.64 -11.21
N PHE A 389 30.15 -5.39 -10.74
CA PHE A 389 30.18 -4.21 -11.61
C PHE A 389 31.56 -3.55 -11.60
N GLY A 390 32.21 -3.50 -12.76
CA GLY A 390 33.58 -2.99 -12.94
C GLY A 390 33.66 -1.49 -13.16
N LYS A 391 34.80 -0.88 -12.78
CA LYS A 391 35.09 0.55 -13.03
C LYS A 391 35.13 0.93 -14.51
N ASP A 392 35.33 -0.04 -15.38
CA ASP A 392 35.41 0.08 -16.84
C ASP A 392 34.04 0.10 -17.54
N GLY A 393 32.95 0.00 -16.77
CA GLY A 393 31.60 -0.07 -17.30
C GLY A 393 31.20 -1.48 -17.76
N ALA A 394 32.06 -2.49 -17.58
CA ALA A 394 31.68 -3.90 -17.77
C ALA A 394 31.04 -4.46 -16.51
N TYR A 395 30.20 -5.47 -16.66
CA TYR A 395 29.79 -6.32 -15.53
C TYR A 395 30.35 -7.73 -15.73
N TYR A 396 30.53 -8.46 -14.64
CA TYR A 396 31.11 -9.80 -14.61
C TYR A 396 30.08 -10.78 -14.07
N LEU A 397 30.10 -12.00 -14.59
CA LEU A 397 29.37 -13.13 -14.02
C LEU A 397 30.41 -14.19 -13.65
N GLY A 398 30.76 -14.27 -12.37
CA GLY A 398 31.97 -14.97 -11.92
C GLY A 398 33.24 -14.30 -12.48
N LYS A 399 34.15 -15.08 -13.08
CA LYS A 399 35.43 -14.58 -13.63
C LYS A 399 35.36 -14.05 -15.07
N GLN A 400 34.20 -14.13 -15.72
CA GLN A 400 34.06 -13.78 -17.13
C GLN A 400 33.45 -12.38 -17.30
N PRO A 401 34.15 -11.43 -17.97
CA PRO A 401 33.57 -10.14 -18.30
C PRO A 401 32.46 -10.30 -19.34
N ARG A 402 31.36 -9.58 -19.14
CA ARG A 402 30.27 -9.43 -20.11
C ARG A 402 30.37 -8.04 -20.71
N SER A 403 31.06 -7.94 -21.85
CA SER A 403 31.32 -6.68 -22.57
C SER A 403 30.21 -6.26 -23.53
N HIS A 404 29.20 -7.11 -23.76
CA HIS A 404 28.07 -6.81 -24.66
C HIS A 404 27.13 -5.71 -24.12
N PHE A 405 27.28 -5.33 -22.86
CA PHE A 405 26.55 -4.23 -22.24
C PHE A 405 27.49 -3.33 -21.48
N ARG A 406 27.15 -2.05 -21.40
CA ARG A 406 27.72 -1.14 -20.41
C ARG A 406 26.73 -0.91 -19.29
N TRP A 407 27.21 -1.03 -18.05
CA TRP A 407 26.41 -0.61 -16.92
C TRP A 407 26.51 0.90 -16.70
N LYS A 408 25.41 1.52 -16.28
CA LYS A 408 25.33 2.93 -15.89
C LYS A 408 24.43 3.09 -14.68
N VAL A 409 24.61 4.17 -13.93
CA VAL A 409 23.65 4.59 -12.90
C VAL A 409 22.88 5.80 -13.43
N ARG A 410 21.56 5.80 -13.22
CA ARG A 410 20.74 7.01 -13.36
C ARG A 410 19.77 7.06 -12.19
N GLU A 411 19.65 8.23 -11.58
CA GLU A 411 18.86 8.40 -10.36
C GLU A 411 19.35 7.43 -9.26
N ASN A 412 18.50 6.50 -8.81
CA ASN A 412 18.84 5.49 -7.81
C ASN A 412 18.84 4.06 -8.39
N MET A 413 19.13 3.93 -9.70
CA MET A 413 19.07 2.67 -10.41
C MET A 413 20.31 2.34 -11.22
N VAL A 414 20.72 1.06 -11.21
CA VAL A 414 21.74 0.52 -12.13
C VAL A 414 21.05 -0.04 -13.37
N TYR A 415 21.53 0.35 -14.55
CA TYR A 415 21.06 -0.05 -15.86
C TYR A 415 22.14 -0.80 -16.64
N LEU A 416 21.76 -1.83 -17.40
CA LEU A 416 22.63 -2.50 -18.38
C LEU A 416 22.22 -2.11 -19.80
N GLU A 417 22.93 -1.17 -20.42
CA GLU A 417 22.68 -0.70 -21.78
C GLU A 417 23.43 -1.58 -22.81
N PRO A 418 22.77 -2.11 -23.86
CA PRO A 418 23.43 -2.93 -24.87
C PRO A 418 24.43 -2.10 -25.70
N GLN A 419 25.58 -2.70 -26.03
CA GLN A 419 26.45 -2.22 -27.10
C GLN A 419 25.87 -2.77 -28.42
N ILE A 420 25.40 -1.87 -29.28
CA ILE A 420 24.49 -2.16 -30.42
C ILE A 420 24.99 -3.34 -31.27
N ASP A 421 24.19 -4.42 -31.31
CA ASP A 421 23.76 -5.17 -32.52
C ASP A 421 22.82 -6.37 -32.22
N GLN A 422 22.36 -6.57 -30.97
CA GLN A 422 21.27 -7.54 -30.66
C GLN A 422 20.36 -7.08 -29.52
N PRO A 423 19.05 -7.42 -29.55
CA PRO A 423 18.10 -7.10 -28.48
C PRO A 423 18.23 -8.11 -27.34
N LEU A 424 18.73 -7.66 -26.20
CA LEU A 424 18.73 -8.43 -24.96
C LEU A 424 18.23 -7.53 -23.82
N ALA A 425 17.53 -8.15 -22.89
CA ALA A 425 16.80 -7.50 -21.82
C ALA A 425 17.68 -6.59 -20.95
N LEU A 426 17.16 -5.41 -20.59
CA LEU A 426 17.75 -4.47 -19.63
C LEU A 426 17.42 -4.93 -18.20
N PHE A 427 18.40 -4.90 -17.30
CA PHE A 427 18.16 -5.08 -15.87
C PHE A 427 18.18 -3.72 -15.17
N GLN A 428 17.18 -3.47 -14.33
CA GLN A 428 17.06 -2.31 -13.45
C GLN A 428 17.21 -2.78 -12.02
N PHE A 429 18.07 -2.14 -11.24
CA PHE A 429 18.27 -2.41 -9.81
C PHE A 429 17.82 -1.19 -9.03
N LEU A 430 16.75 -1.29 -8.24
CA LEU A 430 16.22 -0.21 -7.42
C LEU A 430 16.67 -0.41 -5.98
N PHE A 431 17.56 0.46 -5.52
CA PHE A 431 18.09 0.44 -4.16
C PHE A 431 17.11 1.13 -3.21
N GLN A 432 16.56 0.41 -2.26
CA GLN A 432 15.61 0.97 -1.30
C GLN A 432 16.35 1.62 -0.12
N PRO A 433 15.75 2.62 0.54
CA PRO A 433 16.37 3.28 1.71
C PRO A 433 16.68 2.32 2.88
N ASP A 434 16.00 1.18 2.94
CA ASP A 434 16.20 0.11 3.92
C ASP A 434 17.37 -0.84 3.58
N GLY A 435 18.06 -0.61 2.46
CA GLY A 435 19.20 -1.40 2.01
C GLY A 435 18.85 -2.61 1.14
N SER A 436 17.56 -2.87 0.87
CA SER A 436 17.13 -3.92 -0.05
C SER A 436 17.22 -3.47 -1.52
N VAL A 437 17.31 -4.42 -2.46
CA VAL A 437 17.44 -4.11 -3.89
C VAL A 437 16.41 -4.89 -4.70
N LEU A 438 15.42 -4.18 -5.24
CA LEU A 438 14.44 -4.73 -6.19
C LEU A 438 15.08 -4.79 -7.58
N VAL A 439 14.87 -5.89 -8.31
CA VAL A 439 15.42 -6.04 -9.66
C VAL A 439 14.32 -6.30 -10.68
N ARG A 440 14.36 -5.56 -11.78
CA ARG A 440 13.45 -5.73 -12.92
C ARG A 440 14.22 -6.05 -14.17
N GLN A 441 13.78 -7.07 -14.89
CA GLN A 441 14.22 -7.33 -16.25
C GLN A 441 13.18 -6.74 -17.19
N THR A 442 13.63 -5.90 -18.12
CA THR A 442 12.78 -5.23 -19.11
C THR A 442 13.26 -5.55 -20.51
N LYS A 443 12.34 -5.61 -21.48
CA LYS A 443 12.66 -5.71 -22.91
C LYS A 443 11.81 -4.69 -23.63
N GLU A 444 12.45 -3.81 -24.41
CA GLU A 444 11.74 -2.78 -25.19
C GLU A 444 10.80 -1.90 -24.33
N GLY A 445 11.19 -1.63 -23.08
CA GLY A 445 10.42 -0.79 -22.14
C GLY A 445 9.35 -1.53 -21.34
N ALA A 446 9.05 -2.79 -21.64
CA ALA A 446 8.10 -3.61 -20.87
C ALA A 446 8.84 -4.46 -19.82
N ILE A 447 8.31 -4.51 -18.59
CA ILE A 447 8.79 -5.42 -17.55
C ILE A 447 8.41 -6.85 -17.93
N ILE A 448 9.41 -7.74 -17.99
CA ILE A 448 9.23 -9.15 -18.38
C ILE A 448 9.54 -10.13 -17.25
N ASP A 449 10.30 -9.72 -16.23
CA ASP A 449 10.55 -10.50 -15.02
C ASP A 449 10.94 -9.57 -13.86
N GLU A 450 10.58 -9.92 -12.62
CA GLU A 450 10.92 -9.15 -11.41
C GLU A 450 11.48 -10.10 -10.33
N GLY A 451 12.35 -9.56 -9.48
CA GLY A 451 13.09 -10.35 -8.51
C GLY A 451 13.79 -9.50 -7.45
N ILE A 452 14.60 -10.16 -6.62
CA ILE A 452 15.35 -9.52 -5.54
C ILE A 452 16.84 -9.76 -5.76
N ALA A 453 17.64 -8.71 -5.63
CA ALA A 453 19.10 -8.84 -5.54
C ALA A 453 19.51 -8.87 -4.08
N VAL A 454 20.38 -9.83 -3.75
CA VAL A 454 20.97 -9.95 -2.42
C VAL A 454 22.47 -9.69 -2.56
N PRO A 455 23.04 -8.73 -1.81
CA PRO A 455 24.49 -8.55 -1.76
C PRO A 455 25.12 -9.76 -1.05
N GLU A 456 26.17 -10.32 -1.66
CA GLU A 456 27.04 -11.30 -1.03
C GLU A 456 28.15 -10.56 -0.27
N PRO A 457 28.52 -11.04 0.94
CA PRO A 457 29.59 -10.46 1.74
C PRO A 457 30.98 -10.58 1.10
#